data_AF-A0A2Z4FKL0-F1
#
_entry.id   AF-A0A2Z4FKL0-F1
#
_cell.length_a   1.000
_cell.length_b   1.000
_cell.length_c   1.000
_cell.angle_alpha   90.00
_cell.angle_beta   90.00
_cell.angle_gamma   90.00
#
_symmetry.space_group_name_H-M   'P 1'
#
loop_
_entity.id
_entity.type
_entity.pdbx_description
1 polymer ?
#
loop_
_entity_poly.entity_id
_entity_poly.type
_entity_poly.pdbx_seq_one_letter_code
_entity_poly.pdbx_strand_id
1 'polypeptide(L)'
;MTDDVIGQDIEVDANSEGDASQDAQAEDTRVEDVQPEIDTAPFCRPSDNACADENTTRICAPDGSEFVETACAEDEECVSAACVTRPICDAGEKKCYDASNLMTCRPGGTAWRTETCDDGTTCVAGACVSGAPNGAVCAENSDCANALCRCGAEESCSPIGGEAVTPYCSAGCTPGSCGSGEVCASAQDFPALGQDHCVPACNQTCALDGMTCASIPTRDSGSLTFEQACVPEGVVNIGLECSAATASACAGGTCLDDVFEVGLCTSTCTGDCPDGTACVQLKSGDSAYYCSPICGDGTPGASTTCPLDGGRNLWSITCKTKSDFNGLPIQVCAKSS
;
A
#
# COMPACT_ATOMS: atom_id res chain seq x y z
N MET A 1 -1.32 27.58 39.76
CA MET A 1 -2.41 26.64 40.08
C MET A 1 -2.05 25.34 39.42
N THR A 2 -1.80 24.37 40.29
CA THR A 2 -1.25 23.02 40.11
C THR A 2 -2.29 22.04 39.58
N ASP A 3 -1.85 21.11 38.73
CA ASP A 3 -2.32 19.72 38.50
C ASP A 3 -1.39 19.18 37.40
N ASP A 4 -0.37 18.33 37.61
CA ASP A 4 -0.22 17.06 38.33
C ASP A 4 -1.02 15.91 37.70
N VAL A 5 -0.39 15.17 36.78
CA VAL A 5 -0.84 13.85 36.31
C VAL A 5 0.36 12.90 36.31
N ILE A 6 0.23 11.92 37.20
CA ILE A 6 1.13 10.82 37.51
C ILE A 6 0.93 9.70 36.47
N GLY A 7 2.01 9.20 35.88
CA GLY A 7 2.05 7.98 35.07
C GLY A 7 3.03 6.99 35.69
N GLN A 8 2.50 5.83 36.08
CA GLN A 8 3.13 4.83 36.96
C GLN A 8 4.17 3.96 36.23
N ASP A 9 5.30 3.75 36.90
CA ASP A 9 6.31 2.73 36.60
C ASP A 9 5.78 1.33 36.97
N ILE A 10 5.91 0.37 36.04
CA ILE A 10 5.64 -1.06 36.28
C ILE A 10 6.98 -1.75 36.52
N GLU A 11 7.23 -2.14 37.77
CA GLU A 11 8.35 -2.99 38.16
C GLU A 11 8.02 -4.46 37.86
N VAL A 12 8.97 -5.15 37.21
CA VAL A 12 8.91 -6.58 36.87
C VAL A 12 9.57 -7.36 38.02
N ASP A 13 8.79 -8.22 38.66
CA ASP A 13 9.25 -9.09 39.75
C ASP A 13 10.24 -10.15 39.28
N ALA A 14 11.34 -10.25 40.03
CA ALA A 14 12.44 -11.16 39.82
C ALA A 14 12.14 -12.56 40.40
N ASN A 15 12.52 -13.58 39.63
CA ASN A 15 12.52 -14.99 40.01
C ASN A 15 13.29 -15.23 41.32
N SER A 16 12.65 -15.91 42.26
CA SER A 16 13.28 -16.44 43.48
C SER A 16 13.75 -17.88 43.25
N GLU A 17 15.06 -18.10 43.28
CA GLU A 17 15.66 -19.43 43.42
C GLU A 17 15.55 -19.88 44.88
N GLY A 18 15.16 -21.14 45.09
CA GLY A 18 15.07 -21.76 46.40
C GLY A 18 15.56 -23.21 46.33
N ASP A 19 16.86 -23.38 46.55
CA ASP A 19 17.55 -24.64 46.76
C ASP A 19 17.50 -24.99 48.26
N ALA A 20 17.02 -26.18 48.62
CA ALA A 20 17.21 -26.75 49.96
C ALA A 20 17.14 -28.28 49.88
N SER A 21 18.33 -28.87 50.01
CA SER A 21 18.59 -30.29 50.19
C SER A 21 18.46 -30.73 51.66
N GLN A 22 18.55 -32.05 51.89
CA GLN A 22 18.60 -32.80 53.17
C GLN A 22 17.21 -33.26 53.67
N ASP A 23 16.94 -34.53 54.03
CA ASP A 23 17.76 -35.53 54.70
C ASP A 23 17.33 -36.98 54.37
N ALA A 24 18.28 -37.89 54.51
CA ALA A 24 18.07 -39.34 54.49
C ALA A 24 17.69 -39.87 55.88
N GLN A 25 16.74 -40.81 55.97
CA GLN A 25 16.82 -41.98 56.87
C GLN A 25 15.97 -43.13 56.33
N ALA A 26 16.57 -44.32 56.33
CA ALA A 26 15.95 -45.60 56.07
C ALA A 26 15.13 -46.06 57.27
N GLU A 27 13.95 -46.66 57.04
CA GLU A 27 13.48 -47.80 57.82
C GLU A 27 12.70 -48.77 56.92
N ASP A 28 13.11 -50.03 57.06
CA ASP A 28 12.56 -51.25 56.49
C ASP A 28 11.25 -51.58 57.19
N THR A 29 10.13 -51.52 56.47
CA THR A 29 8.87 -52.10 56.92
C THR A 29 8.25 -52.88 55.77
N ARG A 30 8.40 -54.20 55.87
CA ARG A 30 7.68 -55.21 55.08
C ARG A 30 6.18 -55.08 55.35
N VAL A 31 5.48 -54.34 54.48
CA VAL A 31 4.02 -54.27 54.43
C VAL A 31 3.54 -55.35 53.45
N GLU A 32 2.58 -56.14 53.92
CA GLU A 32 1.91 -57.19 53.16
C GLU A 32 1.26 -56.65 51.88
N ASP A 33 1.41 -57.40 50.78
CA ASP A 33 0.77 -57.21 49.48
C ASP A 33 -0.74 -57.02 49.61
N VAL A 34 -1.17 -55.78 49.69
CA VAL A 34 -2.51 -55.34 49.30
C VAL A 34 -2.29 -54.59 48.00
N GLN A 35 -2.59 -55.20 46.87
CA GLN A 35 -2.62 -54.48 45.59
C GLN A 35 -3.57 -53.29 45.78
N PRO A 36 -3.08 -52.04 45.78
CA PRO A 36 -4.00 -50.93 45.64
C PRO A 36 -4.59 -51.11 44.27
N GLU A 37 -5.90 -51.36 44.18
CA GLU A 37 -6.61 -50.99 42.98
C GLU A 37 -6.38 -49.48 42.87
N ILE A 38 -5.35 -49.11 42.09
CA ILE A 38 -5.04 -47.72 41.81
C ILE A 38 -6.23 -47.28 40.99
N ASP A 39 -7.20 -46.69 41.67
CA ASP A 39 -8.28 -45.92 41.10
C ASP A 39 -7.63 -44.69 40.47
N THR A 40 -6.93 -44.90 39.35
CA THR A 40 -6.36 -43.85 38.53
C THR A 40 -7.56 -43.11 37.97
N ALA A 41 -7.89 -41.98 38.61
CA ALA A 41 -8.86 -41.06 38.09
C ALA A 41 -8.54 -40.80 36.59
N PRO A 42 -9.55 -40.84 35.71
CA PRO A 42 -9.32 -40.70 34.28
C PRO A 42 -8.62 -39.36 33.98
N PHE A 43 -7.66 -39.39 33.06
CA PHE A 43 -6.87 -38.23 32.66
C PHE A 43 -7.74 -37.13 32.04
N CYS A 44 -8.77 -37.53 31.31
CA CYS A 44 -9.81 -36.66 30.76
C CYS A 44 -11.19 -37.32 30.91
N ARG A 45 -12.26 -36.54 30.88
CA ARG A 45 -13.60 -37.10 30.94
C ARG A 45 -13.94 -37.72 29.58
N PRO A 46 -14.38 -39.00 29.54
CA PRO A 46 -14.68 -39.68 28.28
C PRO A 46 -15.59 -38.87 27.36
N SER A 47 -15.21 -38.79 26.09
CA SER A 47 -15.90 -38.01 25.05
C SER A 47 -15.86 -36.49 25.21
N ASP A 48 -15.10 -35.94 26.17
CA ASP A 48 -14.81 -34.50 26.17
C ASP A 48 -14.08 -34.13 24.88
N ASN A 49 -14.58 -33.09 24.21
CA ASN A 49 -14.02 -32.58 22.97
C ASN A 49 -13.50 -31.16 23.20
N ALA A 50 -12.33 -30.86 22.66
CA ALA A 50 -11.70 -29.55 22.72
C ALA A 50 -10.86 -29.30 21.47
N CYS A 51 -10.39 -28.06 21.28
CA CYS A 51 -9.32 -27.79 20.34
C CYS A 51 -7.98 -28.10 21.00
N ALA A 52 -7.10 -28.80 20.28
CA ALA A 52 -5.69 -28.94 20.67
C ALA A 52 -4.91 -27.68 20.30
N ASP A 53 -5.17 -27.17 19.08
CA ASP A 53 -4.67 -25.91 18.53
C ASP A 53 -5.66 -25.34 17.49
N GLU A 54 -5.29 -24.28 16.77
CA GLU A 54 -6.14 -23.64 15.75
C GLU A 54 -6.50 -24.54 14.56
N ASN A 55 -5.77 -25.63 14.30
CA ASN A 55 -5.96 -26.49 13.15
C ASN A 55 -6.24 -27.96 13.54
N THR A 56 -6.45 -28.24 14.83
CA THR A 56 -6.55 -29.61 15.36
C THR A 56 -7.61 -29.73 16.45
N THR A 57 -8.56 -30.64 16.26
CA THR A 57 -9.51 -31.07 17.30
C THR A 57 -8.93 -32.20 18.13
N ARG A 58 -9.37 -32.37 19.38
CA ARG A 58 -9.01 -33.51 20.22
C ARG A 58 -10.21 -34.03 21.01
N ILE A 59 -10.38 -35.35 21.02
CA ILE A 59 -11.47 -36.03 21.73
C ILE A 59 -10.88 -36.99 22.75
N CYS A 60 -11.34 -36.91 24.00
CA CYS A 60 -10.94 -37.84 25.05
C CYS A 60 -11.44 -39.26 24.74
N ALA A 61 -10.53 -40.23 24.80
CA ALA A 61 -10.84 -41.64 24.58
C ALA A 61 -11.95 -42.13 25.53
N PRO A 62 -12.73 -43.16 25.15
CA PRO A 62 -13.86 -43.65 25.96
C PRO A 62 -13.48 -44.15 27.38
N ASP A 63 -12.23 -44.56 27.57
CA ASP A 63 -11.68 -45.00 28.86
C ASP A 63 -11.07 -43.85 29.68
N GLY A 64 -11.06 -42.63 29.14
CA GLY A 64 -10.49 -41.45 29.79
C GLY A 64 -8.97 -41.44 29.86
N SER A 65 -8.28 -42.30 29.10
CA SER A 65 -6.82 -42.50 29.21
C SER A 65 -5.99 -41.49 28.41
N GLU A 66 -6.52 -41.00 27.28
CA GLU A 66 -5.79 -40.13 26.36
C GLU A 66 -6.70 -39.22 25.53
N PHE A 67 -6.11 -38.24 24.82
CA PHE A 67 -6.77 -37.45 23.78
C PHE A 67 -6.38 -37.97 22.40
N VAL A 68 -7.37 -38.23 21.55
CA VAL A 68 -7.18 -38.55 20.13
C VAL A 68 -7.33 -37.26 19.33
N GLU A 69 -6.26 -36.86 18.64
CA GLU A 69 -6.22 -35.63 17.85
C GLU A 69 -6.64 -35.89 16.39
N THR A 70 -7.30 -34.91 15.77
CA THR A 70 -7.70 -34.94 14.36
C THR A 70 -7.52 -33.56 13.74
N ALA A 71 -6.66 -33.48 12.72
CA ALA A 71 -6.41 -32.25 11.98
C ALA A 71 -7.66 -31.81 11.20
N CYS A 72 -7.94 -30.52 11.21
CA CYS A 72 -8.95 -29.88 10.37
C CYS A 72 -8.49 -29.83 8.90
N ALA A 73 -9.43 -29.63 7.97
CA ALA A 73 -9.08 -29.40 6.57
C ALA A 73 -8.30 -28.08 6.38
N GLU A 74 -7.67 -27.89 5.22
CA GLU A 74 -6.83 -26.72 4.91
C GLU A 74 -7.57 -25.38 5.03
N ASP A 75 -8.88 -25.37 4.75
CA ASP A 75 -9.78 -24.22 4.84
C ASP A 75 -10.60 -24.16 6.14
N GLU A 76 -10.28 -25.01 7.12
CA GLU A 76 -10.95 -25.08 8.41
C GLU A 76 -10.04 -24.65 9.56
N GLU A 77 -10.65 -24.24 10.65
CA GLU A 77 -10.00 -23.99 11.94
C GLU A 77 -10.82 -24.61 13.07
N CYS A 78 -10.15 -24.98 14.16
CA CYS A 78 -10.84 -25.51 15.33
C CYS A 78 -11.44 -24.37 16.16
N VAL A 79 -12.76 -24.29 16.18
CA VAL A 79 -13.52 -23.35 17.02
C VAL A 79 -14.55 -24.13 17.82
N SER A 80 -14.56 -23.91 19.14
CA SER A 80 -15.51 -24.57 20.05
C SER A 80 -15.53 -26.11 19.89
N ALA A 81 -14.34 -26.70 19.77
CA ALA A 81 -14.13 -28.15 19.64
C ALA A 81 -14.63 -28.78 18.33
N ALA A 82 -14.85 -27.98 17.28
CA ALA A 82 -15.18 -28.48 15.96
C ALA A 82 -14.33 -27.79 14.89
N CYS A 83 -13.96 -28.54 13.85
CA CYS A 83 -13.42 -27.93 12.64
C CYS A 83 -14.57 -27.19 11.94
N VAL A 84 -14.39 -25.90 11.73
CA VAL A 84 -15.33 -25.02 11.02
C VAL A 84 -14.57 -24.30 9.92
N THR A 85 -15.22 -24.05 8.79
CA THR A 85 -14.62 -23.28 7.69
C THR A 85 -14.17 -21.91 8.19
N ARG A 86 -12.91 -21.56 7.95
CA ARG A 86 -12.32 -20.29 8.36
C ARG A 86 -13.08 -19.13 7.70
N PRO A 87 -13.48 -18.08 8.44
CA PRO A 87 -14.09 -16.91 7.84
C PRO A 87 -13.08 -16.20 6.93
N ILE A 88 -13.52 -15.85 5.72
CA ILE A 88 -12.77 -15.08 4.72
C ILE A 88 -13.14 -13.59 4.75
N CYS A 89 -14.17 -13.23 5.52
CA CYS A 89 -14.69 -11.87 5.69
C CYS A 89 -15.54 -11.76 6.95
N ASP A 90 -15.74 -10.52 7.44
CA ASP A 90 -16.62 -10.29 8.58
C ASP A 90 -18.08 -10.34 8.15
N ALA A 91 -18.95 -11.02 8.90
CA ALA A 91 -20.35 -11.18 8.52
C ALA A 91 -21.05 -9.82 8.34
N GLY A 92 -21.59 -9.57 7.13
CA GLY A 92 -22.21 -8.30 6.76
C GLY A 92 -21.26 -7.22 6.27
N GLU A 93 -19.94 -7.46 6.26
CA GLU A 93 -18.94 -6.59 5.63
C GLU A 93 -19.33 -6.31 4.17
N LYS A 94 -19.07 -5.08 3.72
CA LYS A 94 -19.39 -4.63 2.36
C LYS A 94 -18.16 -4.06 1.69
N LYS A 95 -17.96 -4.42 0.42
CA LYS A 95 -16.93 -3.82 -0.45
C LYS A 95 -17.40 -3.81 -1.88
N CYS A 96 -16.81 -2.94 -2.70
CA CYS A 96 -17.09 -2.96 -4.13
C CYS A 96 -16.24 -4.02 -4.82
N TYR A 97 -16.87 -4.83 -5.67
CA TYR A 97 -16.16 -5.72 -6.58
C TYR A 97 -15.63 -4.94 -7.79
N ASP A 98 -16.51 -4.12 -8.36
CA ASP A 98 -16.26 -3.18 -9.43
C ASP A 98 -17.25 -2.01 -9.29
N ALA A 99 -17.22 -1.07 -10.23
CA ALA A 99 -18.07 0.12 -10.23
C ALA A 99 -19.59 -0.19 -10.27
N SER A 100 -20.00 -1.38 -10.70
CA SER A 100 -21.40 -1.77 -10.86
C SER A 100 -21.87 -2.83 -9.85
N ASN A 101 -20.97 -3.40 -9.05
CA ASN A 101 -21.29 -4.57 -8.21
C ASN A 101 -20.80 -4.39 -6.77
N LEU A 102 -21.73 -4.48 -5.83
CA LEU A 102 -21.48 -4.50 -4.39
C LEU A 102 -21.35 -5.95 -3.90
N MET A 103 -20.30 -6.25 -3.15
CA MET A 103 -20.15 -7.50 -2.43
C MET A 103 -20.54 -7.31 -0.97
N THR A 104 -21.39 -8.19 -0.45
CA THR A 104 -21.73 -8.30 0.97
C THR A 104 -21.33 -9.68 1.48
N CYS A 105 -20.56 -9.73 2.57
CA CYS A 105 -20.17 -10.97 3.20
C CYS A 105 -21.39 -11.66 3.82
N ARG A 106 -21.60 -12.94 3.51
CA ARG A 106 -22.76 -13.70 3.99
C ARG A 106 -22.67 -13.94 5.50
N PRO A 107 -23.81 -14.21 6.17
CA PRO A 107 -23.80 -14.72 7.54
C PRO A 107 -22.90 -15.96 7.63
N GLY A 108 -21.95 -15.93 8.55
CA GLY A 108 -20.94 -17.00 8.73
C GLY A 108 -19.55 -16.67 8.19
N GLY A 109 -19.37 -15.59 7.42
CA GLY A 109 -18.04 -15.13 7.03
C GLY A 109 -17.35 -15.96 5.93
N THR A 110 -18.00 -16.99 5.40
CA THR A 110 -17.36 -17.99 4.51
C THR A 110 -17.55 -17.74 3.01
N ALA A 111 -18.36 -16.75 2.63
CA ALA A 111 -18.63 -16.45 1.23
C ALA A 111 -19.14 -15.02 1.04
N TRP A 112 -18.89 -14.48 -0.15
CA TRP A 112 -19.43 -13.20 -0.60
C TRP A 112 -20.71 -13.40 -1.42
N ARG A 113 -21.65 -12.45 -1.30
CA ARG A 113 -22.80 -12.28 -2.19
C ARG A 113 -22.59 -11.01 -2.99
N THR A 114 -22.62 -11.13 -4.32
CA THR A 114 -22.54 -9.98 -5.22
C THR A 114 -23.94 -9.52 -5.62
N GLU A 115 -24.18 -8.22 -5.57
CA GLU A 115 -25.41 -7.55 -5.99
C GLU A 115 -25.04 -6.41 -6.94
N THR A 116 -25.73 -6.33 -8.06
CA THR A 116 -25.56 -5.22 -9.01
C THR A 116 -26.22 -3.98 -8.43
N CYS A 117 -25.53 -2.85 -8.49
CA CYS A 117 -26.07 -1.55 -8.12
C CYS A 117 -27.20 -1.16 -9.09
N ASP A 118 -28.21 -0.45 -8.57
CA ASP A 118 -29.34 0.03 -9.38
C ASP A 118 -28.86 0.97 -10.51
N ASP A 119 -29.64 1.08 -11.59
CA ASP A 119 -29.34 1.97 -12.71
C ASP A 119 -29.09 3.42 -12.21
N GLY A 120 -27.99 4.03 -12.67
CA GLY A 120 -27.56 5.37 -12.26
C GLY A 120 -26.85 5.44 -10.91
N THR A 121 -26.60 4.29 -10.28
CA THR A 121 -25.75 4.20 -9.08
C THR A 121 -24.45 3.45 -9.37
N THR A 122 -23.42 3.80 -8.63
CA THR A 122 -22.07 3.23 -8.73
C THR A 122 -21.66 2.70 -7.36
N CYS A 123 -21.02 1.54 -7.32
CA CYS A 123 -20.42 1.05 -6.08
C CYS A 123 -19.16 1.86 -5.77
N VAL A 124 -19.18 2.61 -4.66
CA VAL A 124 -18.03 3.33 -4.11
C VAL A 124 -17.93 3.05 -2.61
N ALA A 125 -16.75 2.70 -2.14
CA ALA A 125 -16.46 2.45 -0.72
C ALA A 125 -17.47 1.51 -0.01
N GLY A 126 -17.90 0.44 -0.69
CA GLY A 126 -18.82 -0.55 -0.13
C GLY A 126 -20.30 -0.12 -0.11
N ALA A 127 -20.69 0.88 -0.90
CA ALA A 127 -22.08 1.30 -1.06
C ALA A 127 -22.41 1.64 -2.52
N CYS A 128 -23.62 1.29 -2.97
CA CYS A 128 -24.17 1.80 -4.22
C CYS A 128 -24.69 3.23 -3.97
N VAL A 129 -24.06 4.22 -4.59
CA VAL A 129 -24.41 5.64 -4.44
C VAL A 129 -24.73 6.24 -5.82
N SER A 130 -25.61 7.23 -5.86
CA SER A 130 -25.95 7.92 -7.11
C SER A 130 -24.74 8.64 -7.69
N GLY A 131 -24.62 8.63 -9.02
CA GLY A 131 -23.55 9.31 -9.74
C GLY A 131 -22.57 8.33 -10.39
N ALA A 132 -21.61 8.89 -11.11
CA ALA A 132 -20.61 8.20 -11.88
C ALA A 132 -19.34 7.91 -11.06
N PRO A 133 -18.61 6.82 -11.35
CA PRO A 133 -17.38 6.46 -10.64
C PRO A 133 -16.28 7.50 -10.82
N ASN A 134 -15.24 7.41 -10.01
CA ASN A 134 -14.00 8.15 -10.26
C ASN A 134 -13.49 7.91 -11.69
N GLY A 135 -12.95 8.96 -12.29
CA GLY A 135 -12.55 8.99 -13.70
C GLY A 135 -13.69 9.29 -14.67
N ALA A 136 -14.98 9.15 -14.32
CA ALA A 136 -16.04 9.50 -15.26
C ALA A 136 -16.08 11.01 -15.54
N VAL A 137 -16.36 11.40 -16.78
CA VAL A 137 -16.56 12.81 -17.14
C VAL A 137 -17.77 13.37 -16.39
N CYS A 138 -17.67 14.59 -15.88
CA CYS A 138 -18.71 15.25 -15.13
C CYS A 138 -18.86 16.72 -15.54
N ALA A 139 -20.00 17.32 -15.19
CA ALA A 139 -20.26 18.75 -15.34
C ALA A 139 -20.40 19.44 -13.98
N GLU A 140 -20.89 18.72 -12.97
CA GLU A 140 -21.09 19.21 -11.60
C GLU A 140 -20.84 18.12 -10.56
N ASN A 141 -20.64 18.51 -9.29
CA ASN A 141 -20.35 17.57 -8.21
C ASN A 141 -21.44 16.51 -8.00
N SER A 142 -22.70 16.84 -8.31
CA SER A 142 -23.84 15.91 -8.25
C SER A 142 -23.73 14.75 -9.23
N ASP A 143 -22.91 14.88 -10.28
CA ASP A 143 -22.69 13.80 -11.25
C ASP A 143 -21.82 12.69 -10.67
N CYS A 144 -21.16 12.90 -9.52
CA CYS A 144 -20.10 12.03 -9.03
C CYS A 144 -20.52 11.20 -7.81
N ALA A 145 -20.23 9.91 -7.87
CA ALA A 145 -20.51 8.94 -6.82
C ALA A 145 -19.57 9.15 -5.62
N ASN A 146 -20.04 9.90 -4.61
CA ASN A 146 -19.26 10.23 -3.40
C ASN A 146 -17.91 10.92 -3.71
N ALA A 147 -17.86 11.66 -4.82
CA ALA A 147 -16.68 12.33 -5.34
C ALA A 147 -17.02 13.77 -5.74
N LEU A 148 -16.00 14.57 -6.06
CA LEU A 148 -16.18 15.91 -6.61
C LEU A 148 -15.86 15.90 -8.10
N CYS A 149 -16.51 16.77 -8.85
CA CYS A 149 -16.20 16.97 -10.25
C CYS A 149 -14.98 17.90 -10.35
N ARG A 150 -13.86 17.39 -10.84
CA ARG A 150 -12.54 18.05 -10.76
C ARG A 150 -11.89 18.21 -12.12
N CYS A 151 -11.01 19.20 -12.23
CA CYS A 151 -10.23 19.50 -13.41
C CYS A 151 -8.74 19.68 -13.07
N GLY A 152 -8.19 18.78 -12.24
CA GLY A 152 -6.86 18.96 -11.63
C GLY A 152 -6.94 19.72 -10.29
N ALA A 153 -6.08 20.74 -10.12
CA ALA A 153 -5.85 21.46 -8.85
C ALA A 153 -7.00 22.28 -8.29
N GLU A 154 -7.91 22.76 -9.13
CA GLU A 154 -8.85 23.81 -8.76
C GLU A 154 -10.29 23.32 -8.94
N GLU A 155 -11.22 23.86 -8.14
CA GLU A 155 -12.67 23.75 -8.42
C GLU A 155 -13.03 24.42 -9.75
N SER A 156 -12.17 25.33 -10.25
CA SER A 156 -12.31 25.92 -11.57
C SER A 156 -11.55 25.11 -12.61
N CYS A 157 -12.25 24.65 -13.65
CA CYS A 157 -11.68 23.99 -14.83
C CYS A 157 -10.92 24.96 -15.75
N SER A 158 -10.12 25.83 -15.14
CA SER A 158 -9.25 26.73 -15.85
C SER A 158 -8.19 25.93 -16.60
N PRO A 159 -7.85 26.30 -17.84
CA PRO A 159 -6.88 25.56 -18.65
C PRO A 159 -5.52 25.40 -17.95
N ILE A 160 -4.98 24.17 -17.87
CA ILE A 160 -3.60 23.93 -17.45
C ILE A 160 -2.72 24.05 -18.71
N GLY A 161 -1.71 24.92 -18.69
CA GLY A 161 -0.87 25.15 -19.86
C GLY A 161 -1.59 25.78 -21.07
N GLY A 162 -2.82 26.28 -20.88
CA GLY A 162 -3.65 26.86 -21.95
C GLY A 162 -4.59 25.87 -22.65
N GLU A 163 -4.59 24.60 -22.26
CA GLU A 163 -5.51 23.59 -22.80
C GLU A 163 -6.67 23.30 -21.84
N ALA A 164 -7.88 23.20 -22.39
CA ALA A 164 -9.08 22.94 -21.61
C ALA A 164 -9.00 21.52 -21.01
N VAL A 165 -9.15 21.42 -19.69
CA VAL A 165 -9.16 20.13 -18.99
C VAL A 165 -10.60 19.61 -18.94
N THR A 166 -10.82 18.39 -19.40
CA THR A 166 -12.10 17.70 -19.24
C THR A 166 -12.33 17.40 -17.77
N PRO A 167 -13.43 17.88 -17.15
CA PRO A 167 -13.72 17.55 -15.76
C PRO A 167 -14.00 16.07 -15.57
N TYR A 168 -13.49 15.48 -14.50
CA TYR A 168 -13.74 14.10 -14.13
C TYR A 168 -14.05 13.95 -12.64
N CYS A 169 -14.86 12.95 -12.31
CA CYS A 169 -15.17 12.60 -10.94
C CYS A 169 -13.91 12.09 -10.23
N SER A 170 -13.62 12.64 -9.06
CA SER A 170 -12.54 12.13 -8.22
C SER A 170 -12.77 12.42 -6.75
N ALA A 171 -12.66 11.37 -5.94
CA ALA A 171 -12.69 11.44 -4.50
C ALA A 171 -11.34 11.94 -3.95
N GLY A 172 -11.38 12.73 -2.88
CA GLY A 172 -10.16 13.01 -2.10
C GLY A 172 -9.63 11.71 -1.49
N CYS A 173 -8.32 11.62 -1.30
CA CYS A 173 -7.70 10.37 -0.85
C CYS A 173 -6.73 10.56 0.33
N THR A 174 -6.62 9.50 1.12
CA THR A 174 -5.49 9.21 2.02
C THR A 174 -4.78 7.94 1.52
N PRO A 175 -3.55 7.64 1.99
CA PRO A 175 -2.86 6.39 1.67
C PRO A 175 -3.76 5.16 1.78
N GLY A 176 -3.94 4.42 0.67
CA GLY A 176 -4.72 3.17 0.64
C GLY A 176 -6.25 3.34 0.62
N SER A 177 -6.76 4.57 0.44
CA SER A 177 -8.21 4.83 0.40
C SER A 177 -8.84 4.71 -0.99
N CYS A 178 -8.04 4.70 -2.05
CA CYS A 178 -8.55 4.65 -3.41
C CYS A 178 -9.05 3.25 -3.80
N GLY A 179 -9.98 3.20 -4.75
CA GLY A 179 -10.58 1.95 -5.22
C GLY A 179 -9.60 1.06 -5.98
N SER A 180 -10.01 -0.17 -6.29
CA SER A 180 -9.22 -1.06 -7.15
C SER A 180 -9.05 -0.43 -8.54
N GLY A 181 -7.80 -0.30 -8.99
CA GLY A 181 -7.49 0.33 -10.28
C GLY A 181 -7.38 1.86 -10.21
N GLU A 182 -7.30 2.42 -9.02
CA GLU A 182 -7.02 3.84 -8.77
C GLU A 182 -5.75 3.96 -7.90
N VAL A 183 -5.10 5.11 -7.96
CA VAL A 183 -3.97 5.45 -7.09
C VAL A 183 -4.22 6.78 -6.39
N CYS A 184 -3.73 6.91 -5.16
CA CYS A 184 -3.80 8.16 -4.41
C CYS A 184 -2.65 9.10 -4.84
N ALA A 185 -2.98 10.03 -5.73
CA ALA A 185 -2.02 11.00 -6.22
C ALA A 185 -1.75 12.08 -5.16
N SER A 186 -0.48 12.39 -4.91
CA SER A 186 -0.10 13.35 -3.88
C SER A 186 0.10 14.75 -4.45
N ALA A 187 -0.71 15.72 -4.02
CA ALA A 187 -0.53 17.12 -4.36
C ALA A 187 0.66 17.78 -3.65
N GLN A 188 1.11 17.21 -2.54
CA GLN A 188 2.36 17.66 -1.91
C GLN A 188 3.56 17.45 -2.85
N ASP A 189 3.61 16.30 -3.52
CA ASP A 189 4.71 15.90 -4.38
C ASP A 189 4.45 16.24 -5.86
N PHE A 190 3.18 16.45 -6.24
CA PHE A 190 2.74 16.94 -7.55
C PHE A 190 1.76 18.12 -7.40
N PRO A 191 2.27 19.36 -7.16
CA PRO A 191 1.45 20.54 -6.87
C PRO A 191 0.42 20.91 -7.94
N ALA A 192 0.60 20.48 -9.19
CA ALA A 192 -0.36 20.70 -10.27
C ALA A 192 -1.72 20.01 -10.04
N LEU A 193 -1.78 19.06 -9.10
CA LEU A 193 -3.00 18.40 -8.67
C LEU A 193 -3.78 19.15 -7.61
N GLY A 194 -3.17 20.16 -6.96
CA GLY A 194 -3.77 21.05 -5.94
C GLY A 194 -4.18 20.39 -4.62
N GLN A 195 -4.62 19.13 -4.66
CA GLN A 195 -5.01 18.33 -3.50
C GLN A 195 -4.92 16.83 -3.79
N ASP A 196 -4.75 16.04 -2.74
CA ASP A 196 -4.69 14.58 -2.83
C ASP A 196 -6.04 14.02 -3.30
N HIS A 197 -6.02 13.20 -4.34
CA HIS A 197 -7.23 12.59 -4.88
C HIS A 197 -6.97 11.29 -5.65
N CYS A 198 -8.00 10.46 -5.78
CA CYS A 198 -7.93 9.20 -6.51
C CYS A 198 -7.98 9.46 -8.01
N VAL A 199 -6.96 8.97 -8.72
CA VAL A 199 -6.89 9.01 -10.18
C VAL A 199 -6.87 7.58 -10.73
N PRO A 200 -7.51 7.31 -11.89
CA PRO A 200 -7.46 5.99 -12.50
C PRO A 200 -6.02 5.58 -12.83
N ALA A 201 -5.62 4.37 -12.45
CA ALA A 201 -4.37 3.78 -12.90
C ALA A 201 -4.43 3.51 -14.42
N CYS A 202 -3.28 3.58 -15.09
CA CYS A 202 -3.19 3.33 -16.53
C CYS A 202 -2.03 2.42 -16.89
N ASN A 203 -2.16 1.76 -18.05
CA ASN A 203 -1.06 1.05 -18.68
C ASN A 203 -0.90 1.61 -20.10
N GLN A 204 -0.06 2.64 -20.24
CA GLN A 204 0.24 3.39 -21.47
C GLN A 204 -0.84 4.31 -22.00
N THR A 205 -2.13 3.98 -21.87
CA THR A 205 -3.23 4.81 -22.37
C THR A 205 -4.32 5.02 -21.33
N CYS A 206 -4.96 6.17 -21.39
CA CYS A 206 -6.13 6.50 -20.61
C CYS A 206 -7.41 6.26 -21.40
N ALA A 207 -8.46 5.82 -20.71
CA ALA A 207 -9.77 5.60 -21.32
C ALA A 207 -10.53 6.92 -21.58
N LEU A 208 -10.09 8.01 -20.97
CA LEU A 208 -10.74 9.32 -21.02
C LEU A 208 -10.05 10.23 -22.03
N ASP A 209 -10.85 10.89 -22.85
CA ASP A 209 -10.36 11.91 -23.77
C ASP A 209 -9.81 13.13 -23.00
N GLY A 210 -8.67 13.66 -23.45
CA GLY A 210 -8.00 14.77 -22.76
C GLY A 210 -7.17 14.34 -21.55
N MET A 211 -6.92 13.04 -21.37
CA MET A 211 -6.05 12.49 -20.34
C MET A 211 -4.89 11.72 -20.96
N THR A 212 -3.71 11.83 -20.37
CA THR A 212 -2.51 11.06 -20.74
C THR A 212 -2.06 10.16 -19.60
N CYS A 213 -1.42 9.06 -19.95
CA CYS A 213 -0.83 8.15 -18.97
C CYS A 213 0.56 8.66 -18.57
N ALA A 214 0.72 8.99 -17.29
CA ALA A 214 1.95 9.55 -16.75
C ALA A 214 2.38 8.84 -15.47
N SER A 215 3.70 8.82 -15.23
CA SER A 215 4.24 8.41 -13.94
C SER A 215 4.15 9.58 -12.97
N ILE A 216 3.32 9.44 -11.93
CA ILE A 216 3.10 10.46 -10.92
C ILE A 216 3.50 9.97 -9.53
N PRO A 217 3.86 10.88 -8.62
CA PRO A 217 4.09 10.54 -7.23
C PRO A 217 2.79 10.16 -6.52
N THR A 218 2.84 9.02 -5.83
CA THR A 218 1.72 8.44 -5.08
C THR A 218 2.14 8.16 -3.65
N ARG A 219 1.17 8.08 -2.73
CA ARG A 219 1.43 7.81 -1.31
C ARG A 219 0.64 6.63 -0.75
N ASP A 220 0.22 5.67 -1.57
CA ASP A 220 -0.67 4.60 -1.12
C ASP A 220 -0.10 3.73 0.02
N SER A 221 1.22 3.58 0.11
CA SER A 221 1.90 2.86 1.19
C SER A 221 2.32 3.75 2.38
N GLY A 222 2.03 5.05 2.34
CA GLY A 222 2.58 6.05 3.26
C GLY A 222 4.01 6.50 2.91
N SER A 223 4.69 5.80 2.00
CA SER A 223 5.94 6.23 1.36
C SER A 223 5.67 6.77 -0.04
N LEU A 224 6.57 7.64 -0.53
CA LEU A 224 6.52 8.17 -1.88
C LEU A 224 6.84 7.03 -2.87
N THR A 225 5.85 6.60 -3.62
CA THR A 225 6.01 5.68 -4.75
C THR A 225 5.72 6.43 -6.06
N PHE A 226 5.99 5.79 -7.19
CA PHE A 226 5.64 6.33 -8.50
C PHE A 226 4.82 5.30 -9.26
N GLU A 227 3.64 5.69 -9.69
CA GLU A 227 2.70 4.80 -10.37
C GLU A 227 2.17 5.45 -11.65
N GLN A 228 1.75 4.62 -12.60
CA GLN A 228 1.17 5.08 -13.86
C GLN A 228 -0.31 5.43 -13.65
N ALA A 229 -0.66 6.69 -13.86
CA ALA A 229 -2.02 7.16 -13.70
C ALA A 229 -2.47 8.09 -14.81
N CYS A 230 -3.78 8.19 -14.97
CA CYS A 230 -4.42 9.12 -15.87
C CYS A 230 -4.44 10.51 -15.28
N VAL A 231 -3.77 11.42 -15.97
CA VAL A 231 -3.70 12.85 -15.64
C VAL A 231 -4.11 13.68 -16.84
N PRO A 232 -4.51 14.96 -16.64
CA PRO A 232 -4.81 15.84 -17.76
C PRO A 232 -3.69 15.88 -18.81
N GLU A 233 -4.09 16.02 -20.08
CA GLU A 233 -3.14 16.35 -21.15
C GLU A 233 -2.34 17.62 -20.82
N GLY A 234 -1.10 17.66 -21.29
CA GLY A 234 -0.15 18.73 -20.96
C GLY A 234 0.73 18.48 -19.73
N VAL A 235 0.40 17.49 -18.88
CA VAL A 235 1.31 17.06 -17.82
C VAL A 235 2.60 16.49 -18.42
N VAL A 236 3.73 16.98 -17.93
CA VAL A 236 5.07 16.58 -18.35
C VAL A 236 5.57 15.47 -17.42
N ASN A 237 5.87 14.30 -17.99
CA ASN A 237 6.44 13.18 -17.24
C ASN A 237 7.80 13.53 -16.63
N ILE A 238 8.10 12.93 -15.47
CA ILE A 238 9.44 12.96 -14.89
C ILE A 238 10.43 12.38 -15.91
N GLY A 239 11.56 13.06 -16.09
CA GLY A 239 12.56 12.69 -17.07
C GLY A 239 12.34 13.27 -18.46
N LEU A 240 11.32 14.13 -18.68
CA LEU A 240 11.12 14.88 -19.92
C LEU A 240 11.46 16.36 -19.76
N GLU A 241 11.55 17.08 -20.87
CA GLU A 241 11.87 18.52 -20.88
C GLU A 241 10.71 19.38 -20.38
N CYS A 242 11.04 20.46 -19.69
CA CYS A 242 10.09 21.43 -19.18
C CYS A 242 10.68 22.85 -19.28
N SER A 243 9.83 23.86 -19.34
CA SER A 243 10.26 25.26 -19.34
C SER A 243 9.71 25.97 -18.11
N ALA A 244 10.20 27.19 -17.82
CA ALA A 244 9.59 28.02 -16.78
C ALA A 244 8.06 28.24 -17.01
N ALA A 245 7.62 28.24 -18.27
CA ALA A 245 6.19 28.36 -18.61
C ALA A 245 5.39 27.07 -18.37
N THR A 246 6.05 25.90 -18.34
CA THR A 246 5.43 24.59 -18.11
C THR A 246 5.86 23.95 -16.80
N ALA A 247 6.52 24.70 -15.92
CA ALA A 247 7.03 24.18 -14.65
C ALA A 247 5.91 23.66 -13.74
N SER A 248 4.73 24.29 -13.78
CA SER A 248 3.54 23.83 -13.06
C SER A 248 2.91 22.57 -13.66
N ALA A 249 3.26 22.18 -14.90
CA ALA A 249 2.76 20.96 -15.52
C ALA A 249 3.62 19.73 -15.20
N CYS A 250 4.69 19.90 -14.42
CA CYS A 250 5.60 18.81 -14.12
C CYS A 250 5.04 17.79 -13.14
N ALA A 251 4.98 16.52 -13.53
CA ALA A 251 4.49 15.41 -12.69
C ALA A 251 5.25 15.27 -11.37
N GLY A 252 6.56 15.56 -11.35
CA GLY A 252 7.35 15.57 -10.11
C GLY A 252 7.35 16.90 -9.36
N GLY A 253 6.53 17.86 -9.79
CA GLY A 253 6.40 19.17 -9.16
C GLY A 253 7.57 20.13 -9.37
N THR A 254 8.69 19.69 -9.95
CA THR A 254 9.88 20.52 -10.15
C THR A 254 10.33 20.52 -11.60
N CYS A 255 10.57 21.72 -12.14
CA CYS A 255 11.28 21.91 -13.40
C CYS A 255 12.69 22.47 -13.13
N LEU A 256 13.73 21.66 -13.32
CA LEU A 256 15.12 22.07 -13.11
C LEU A 256 15.69 22.76 -14.35
N ASP A 257 15.38 24.04 -14.53
CA ASP A 257 15.85 24.89 -15.64
C ASP A 257 17.27 25.48 -15.43
N ASP A 258 17.82 25.38 -14.23
CA ASP A 258 19.18 25.84 -13.92
C ASP A 258 20.24 24.73 -14.13
N VAL A 259 19.83 23.47 -14.07
CA VAL A 259 20.69 22.31 -14.33
C VAL A 259 20.79 22.01 -15.82
N PHE A 260 19.67 22.09 -16.55
CA PHE A 260 19.59 21.76 -17.97
C PHE A 260 19.18 23.00 -18.76
N GLU A 261 19.76 23.21 -19.93
CA GLU A 261 19.44 24.37 -20.79
C GLU A 261 17.97 24.39 -21.24
N VAL A 262 17.36 23.21 -21.33
CA VAL A 262 15.97 22.95 -21.76
C VAL A 262 15.02 22.65 -20.61
N GLY A 263 15.50 22.73 -19.35
CA GLY A 263 14.81 22.28 -18.14
C GLY A 263 14.52 20.78 -18.09
N LEU A 264 14.54 20.21 -16.87
CA LEU A 264 14.19 18.81 -16.65
C LEU A 264 13.05 18.71 -15.66
N CYS A 265 11.98 18.04 -16.09
CA CYS A 265 10.90 17.67 -15.22
C CYS A 265 11.33 16.57 -14.27
N THR A 266 11.28 16.82 -12.97
CA THR A 266 11.81 15.90 -11.96
C THR A 266 11.03 15.99 -10.65
N SER A 267 11.27 15.02 -9.78
CA SER A 267 10.83 15.02 -8.38
C SER A 267 12.06 14.98 -7.48
N THR A 268 11.98 15.64 -6.33
CA THR A 268 12.88 15.33 -5.21
C THR A 268 12.63 13.89 -4.76
N CYS A 269 13.67 13.19 -4.36
CA CYS A 269 13.59 11.77 -4.02
C CYS A 269 14.43 11.42 -2.78
N THR A 270 14.03 10.35 -2.10
CA THR A 270 14.74 9.78 -0.94
C THR A 270 15.05 8.28 -1.14
N GLY A 271 15.21 7.86 -2.39
CA GLY A 271 15.48 6.47 -2.77
C GLY A 271 14.73 6.08 -4.04
N ASP A 272 13.42 6.34 -4.07
CA ASP A 272 12.55 5.91 -5.16
C ASP A 272 12.39 6.97 -6.24
N CYS A 273 12.32 6.49 -7.49
CA CYS A 273 12.08 7.28 -8.69
C CYS A 273 11.32 6.43 -9.72
N PRO A 274 10.63 7.05 -10.69
CA PRO A 274 10.00 6.33 -11.79
C PRO A 274 10.96 5.44 -12.57
N ASP A 275 10.41 4.40 -13.20
CA ASP A 275 11.15 3.54 -14.12
C ASP A 275 11.93 4.35 -15.18
N GLY A 276 13.17 3.91 -15.44
CA GLY A 276 14.07 4.60 -16.37
C GLY A 276 14.71 5.86 -15.80
N THR A 277 14.52 6.17 -14.51
CA THR A 277 15.19 7.27 -13.81
C THR A 277 15.86 6.78 -12.52
N ALA A 278 16.80 7.56 -12.00
CA ALA A 278 17.53 7.25 -10.77
C ALA A 278 17.57 8.46 -9.84
N CYS A 279 17.50 8.19 -8.53
CA CYS A 279 17.59 9.21 -7.50
C CYS A 279 19.05 9.63 -7.28
N VAL A 280 19.46 10.79 -7.81
CA VAL A 280 20.86 11.23 -7.85
C VAL A 280 21.04 12.70 -7.44
N GLN A 281 22.23 13.04 -6.97
CA GLN A 281 22.62 14.42 -6.73
C GLN A 281 23.05 15.10 -8.05
N LEU A 282 22.17 15.93 -8.61
CA LEU A 282 22.44 16.64 -9.87
C LEU A 282 23.36 17.85 -9.68
N LYS A 283 23.18 18.59 -8.58
CA LYS A 283 23.94 19.80 -8.24
C LYS A 283 25.04 19.49 -7.22
N SER A 284 26.28 19.82 -7.56
CA SER A 284 27.40 19.65 -6.62
C SER A 284 27.22 20.56 -5.40
N GLY A 285 27.23 19.97 -4.20
CA GLY A 285 27.07 20.71 -2.94
C GLY A 285 25.62 20.91 -2.49
N ASP A 286 24.63 20.44 -3.25
CA ASP A 286 23.22 20.42 -2.84
C ASP A 286 22.92 19.18 -1.99
N SER A 287 22.22 19.29 -0.87
CA SER A 287 21.80 18.10 -0.11
C SER A 287 20.64 17.34 -0.77
N ALA A 288 19.96 17.95 -1.75
CA ALA A 288 18.82 17.36 -2.43
C ALA A 288 19.21 16.35 -3.52
N TYR A 289 18.42 15.29 -3.61
CA TYR A 289 18.48 14.31 -4.69
C TYR A 289 17.24 14.48 -5.58
N TYR A 290 17.43 14.21 -6.88
CA TYR A 290 16.40 14.37 -7.90
C TYR A 290 16.37 13.15 -8.81
N CYS A 291 15.20 12.83 -9.34
CA CYS A 291 15.06 11.79 -10.34
C CYS A 291 15.62 12.24 -11.69
N SER A 292 16.66 11.58 -12.17
CA SER A 292 17.28 11.86 -13.48
C SER A 292 17.20 10.65 -14.41
N PRO A 293 16.95 10.83 -15.72
CA PRO A 293 16.94 9.73 -16.68
C PRO A 293 18.24 8.93 -16.66
N ILE A 294 18.10 7.61 -16.64
CA ILE A 294 19.20 6.66 -16.71
C ILE A 294 19.72 6.59 -18.15
N CYS A 295 21.04 6.55 -18.31
CA CYS A 295 21.68 6.32 -19.61
C CYS A 295 21.88 4.82 -19.85
N GLY A 296 21.26 4.30 -20.92
CA GLY A 296 21.36 2.87 -21.25
C GLY A 296 20.71 2.02 -20.15
N ASP A 297 21.46 1.09 -19.57
CA ASP A 297 21.04 0.27 -18.43
C ASP A 297 21.47 0.87 -17.07
N GLY A 298 22.09 2.06 -17.08
CA GLY A 298 22.60 2.73 -15.89
C GLY A 298 23.97 2.24 -15.43
N THR A 299 24.54 1.23 -16.05
CA THR A 299 25.88 0.78 -15.70
C THR A 299 26.92 1.81 -16.18
N PRO A 300 27.93 2.14 -15.35
CA PRO A 300 28.96 3.10 -15.74
C PRO A 300 29.69 2.70 -17.03
N GLY A 301 29.49 3.49 -18.09
CA GLY A 301 30.19 3.34 -19.37
C GLY A 301 29.41 2.56 -20.44
N ALA A 302 28.17 2.13 -20.18
CA ALA A 302 27.38 1.35 -21.14
C ALA A 302 26.77 2.18 -22.28
N SER A 303 26.35 3.42 -22.01
CA SER A 303 25.79 4.31 -23.03
C SER A 303 26.38 5.71 -22.93
N THR A 304 26.68 6.30 -24.08
CA THR A 304 27.07 7.71 -24.18
C THR A 304 25.91 8.63 -24.54
N THR A 305 24.73 8.07 -24.84
CA THR A 305 23.58 8.84 -25.32
C THR A 305 22.57 9.01 -24.21
N CYS A 306 22.35 10.27 -23.81
CA CYS A 306 21.34 10.63 -22.84
C CYS A 306 19.96 10.64 -23.52
N PRO A 307 18.92 9.98 -22.95
CA PRO A 307 17.57 10.01 -23.52
C PRO A 307 17.01 11.41 -23.80
N LEU A 308 17.39 12.42 -22.99
CA LEU A 308 16.97 13.82 -23.20
C LEU A 308 17.53 14.45 -24.48
N ASP A 309 18.70 14.01 -24.95
CA ASP A 309 19.31 14.56 -26.15
C ASP A 309 18.40 14.30 -27.37
N GLY A 310 17.77 13.12 -27.44
CA GLY A 310 16.80 12.80 -28.49
C GLY A 310 17.35 12.98 -29.92
N GLY A 311 18.67 12.95 -30.09
CA GLY A 311 19.35 13.23 -31.37
C GLY A 311 19.40 14.70 -31.78
N ARG A 312 19.02 15.64 -30.89
CA ARG A 312 19.07 17.09 -31.15
C ARG A 312 20.47 17.67 -31.02
N ASN A 313 21.44 16.88 -30.55
CA ASN A 313 22.80 17.31 -30.24
C ASN A 313 22.80 18.47 -29.24
N LEU A 314 22.06 18.30 -28.15
CA LEU A 314 22.15 19.16 -26.98
C LEU A 314 23.51 18.93 -26.33
N TRP A 315 24.55 19.60 -26.83
CA TRP A 315 25.94 19.50 -26.34
C TRP A 315 26.06 19.77 -24.83
N SER A 316 25.05 20.44 -24.25
CA SER A 316 24.94 20.76 -22.83
C SER A 316 24.47 19.58 -21.96
N ILE A 317 24.03 18.45 -22.52
CA ILE A 317 23.60 17.27 -21.77
C ILE A 317 24.39 16.03 -22.20
N THR A 318 24.95 15.31 -21.24
CA THR A 318 25.71 14.08 -21.49
C THR A 318 25.47 13.03 -20.41
N CYS A 319 25.84 11.79 -20.71
CA CYS A 319 25.80 10.71 -19.73
C CYS A 319 26.99 10.83 -18.76
N LYS A 320 26.70 11.09 -17.48
CA LYS A 320 27.72 11.16 -16.42
C LYS A 320 27.46 10.10 -15.36
N THR A 321 28.54 9.54 -14.83
CA THR A 321 28.48 8.72 -13.62
C THR A 321 28.22 9.61 -12.42
N LYS A 322 27.15 9.32 -11.69
CA LYS A 322 26.77 9.94 -10.42
C LYS A 322 26.65 8.86 -9.36
N SER A 323 26.62 9.25 -8.09
CA SER A 323 26.21 8.35 -7.02
C SER A 323 24.68 8.45 -6.87
N ASP A 324 24.03 7.30 -6.80
CA ASP A 324 22.62 7.22 -6.40
C ASP A 324 22.46 7.53 -4.91
N PHE A 325 21.22 7.50 -4.42
CA PHE A 325 20.88 7.74 -3.02
C PHE A 325 21.62 6.81 -2.03
N ASN A 326 22.00 5.60 -2.47
CA ASN A 326 22.74 4.61 -1.67
C ASN A 326 24.26 4.70 -1.86
N GLY A 327 24.75 5.67 -2.63
CA GLY A 327 26.18 5.85 -2.92
C GLY A 327 26.72 4.98 -4.05
N LEU A 328 25.89 4.19 -4.73
CA LEU A 328 26.30 3.32 -5.84
C LEU A 328 26.47 4.15 -7.13
N PRO A 329 27.49 3.85 -7.95
CA PRO A 329 27.72 4.57 -9.19
C PRO A 329 26.68 4.17 -10.24
N ILE A 330 25.97 5.17 -10.78
CA ILE A 330 24.96 5.02 -11.83
C ILE A 330 25.18 6.06 -12.94
N GLN A 331 24.95 5.66 -14.19
CA GLN A 331 25.08 6.54 -15.36
C GLN A 331 23.74 7.20 -15.68
N VAL A 332 23.71 8.53 -15.60
CA VAL A 332 22.48 9.34 -15.78
C VAL A 332 22.73 10.53 -16.69
N CYS A 333 21.65 11.11 -17.21
CA CYS A 333 21.69 12.41 -17.86
C CYS A 333 22.11 13.50 -16.88
N ALA A 334 23.10 14.31 -17.26
CA ALA A 334 23.54 15.46 -16.49
C ALA A 334 24.15 16.54 -17.40
N LYS A 335 24.25 17.77 -16.87
CA LYS A 335 24.89 18.88 -17.57
C LYS A 335 26.35 18.58 -17.91
N SER A 336 26.75 18.82 -19.16
CA SER A 336 28.15 18.93 -19.58
C SER A 336 28.80 20.10 -18.82
N SER A 337 29.96 19.85 -18.22
CA SER A 337 30.71 20.83 -17.42
C SER A 337 31.52 21.75 -18.29
#